data_AF-A0A1M8A9T5-F1
#
_entry.id   AF-A0A1M8A9T5-F1
#
_cell.length_a   1.000
_cell.length_b   1.000
_cell.length_c   1.000
_cell.angle_alpha   90.00
_cell.angle_beta   90.00
_cell.angle_gamma   90.00
#
_symmetry.space_group_name_H-M   'P 1'
#
loop_
_entity.id
_entity.type
_entity.pdbx_description
1 polymer ?
#
loop_
_entity_poly.entity_id
_entity_poly.type
_entity_poly.pdbx_seq_one_letter_code
_entity_poly.pdbx_strand_id
1 'polypeptide(L)'
;MAASEAPIIPDKIGSLLFCTACGSLLDLPSNDDVITCAPCGTVQDARIYDNLSIVTRSHPSAFPSVLRQKRQLVSHVSRTDENTMEQATIKEKCPGCGNEEMNFHTLQLRSADEGTTVFYDCPKCGYKFSQNN
;
A
#
# COMPACT_ATOMS: atom_id res chain seq x y z
N MET A 1 -20.04 51.80 25.63
CA MET A 1 -19.66 51.54 24.22
C MET A 1 -18.96 50.20 24.18
N ALA A 2 -19.70 49.12 23.94
CA ALA A 2 -19.13 47.78 23.82
C ALA A 2 -18.69 47.60 22.37
N ALA A 3 -17.38 47.59 22.12
CA ALA A 3 -16.85 47.22 20.82
C ALA A 3 -17.09 45.72 20.65
N SER A 4 -17.96 45.37 19.70
CA SER A 4 -18.16 44.00 19.25
C SER A 4 -16.93 43.58 18.45
N GLU A 5 -15.98 42.91 19.09
CA GLU A 5 -14.87 42.24 18.40
C GLU A 5 -15.45 41.11 17.54
N ALA A 6 -15.30 41.25 16.21
CA ALA A 6 -15.58 40.18 15.28
C ALA A 6 -14.63 39.01 15.58
N PRO A 7 -15.11 37.75 15.54
CA PRO A 7 -14.23 36.61 15.75
C PRO A 7 -13.20 36.56 14.62
N ILE A 8 -11.94 36.86 14.95
CA ILE A 8 -10.80 36.71 14.05
C ILE A 8 -10.63 35.21 13.82
N ILE A 9 -10.99 34.73 12.63
CA ILE A 9 -10.82 33.32 12.28
C ILE A 9 -9.33 33.12 11.95
N PRO A 10 -8.60 32.29 12.72
CA PRO A 10 -7.19 32.03 12.43
C PRO A 10 -7.02 31.37 11.07
N ASP A 11 -6.17 31.95 10.22
CA ASP A 11 -5.66 31.29 9.02
C ASP A 11 -4.73 30.14 9.43
N LYS A 12 -5.28 28.93 9.48
CA LYS A 12 -4.58 27.71 9.89
C LYS A 12 -4.73 26.58 8.89
N ILE A 13 -3.66 25.80 8.75
CA ILE A 13 -3.66 24.53 8.01
C ILE A 13 -2.98 23.49 8.89
N GLY A 14 -3.76 22.61 9.51
CA GLY A 14 -3.23 21.61 10.46
C GLY A 14 -2.61 22.26 11.70
N SER A 15 -1.32 22.00 11.94
CA SER A 15 -0.50 22.63 13.01
C SER A 15 0.10 23.98 12.63
N LEU A 16 0.01 24.37 11.36
CA LEU A 16 0.76 25.51 10.84
C LEU A 16 -0.07 26.79 10.95
N LEU A 17 0.57 27.83 11.47
CA LEU A 17 0.01 29.16 11.66
C LEU A 17 0.58 30.11 10.60
N PHE A 18 -0.26 30.94 10.00
CA PHE A 18 0.15 31.88 8.96
C PHE A 18 -0.20 33.32 9.31
N CYS A 19 0.66 34.24 8.89
CA CYS A 19 0.42 35.66 9.04
C CYS A 19 -0.65 36.13 8.06
N THR A 20 -1.72 36.72 8.57
CA THR A 20 -2.84 37.25 7.76
C THR A 20 -2.44 38.43 6.86
N ALA A 21 -1.32 39.10 7.13
CA ALA A 21 -0.86 40.27 6.36
C ALA A 21 0.05 39.89 5.18
N CYS A 22 0.97 38.94 5.36
CA CYS A 22 1.98 38.61 4.35
C CYS A 22 2.02 37.12 3.95
N GLY A 23 1.22 36.26 4.59
CA GLY A 23 1.15 34.83 4.30
C GLY A 23 2.36 34.01 4.78
N SER A 24 3.28 34.60 5.55
CA SER A 24 4.44 33.88 6.08
C SER A 24 4.04 32.93 7.21
N LEU A 25 4.80 31.83 7.37
CA LEU A 25 4.66 30.91 8.49
C LEU A 25 5.05 31.63 9.80
N LEU A 26 4.18 31.59 10.79
CA LEU A 26 4.44 32.14 12.12
C LEU A 26 5.09 31.09 13.03
N ASP A 27 5.95 31.56 13.92
CA ASP A 27 6.53 30.73 14.97
C ASP A 27 5.48 30.40 16.05
N LEU A 28 5.61 29.22 16.66
CA LEU A 28 4.71 28.80 17.73
C LEU A 28 4.93 29.66 18.97
N PRO A 29 3.88 30.30 19.52
CA PRO A 29 3.99 31.04 20.78
C PRO A 29 4.34 30.05 21.88
N SER A 30 5.42 30.30 22.63
CA SER A 30 5.77 29.45 23.76
C SER A 30 4.93 29.81 24.99
N ASN A 31 5.13 31.01 25.55
CA ASN A 31 4.34 31.56 26.66
C ASN A 31 4.01 33.05 26.43
N ASP A 32 4.17 33.52 25.20
CA ASP A 32 3.96 34.92 24.86
C ASP A 32 2.49 35.13 24.49
N ASP A 33 1.89 36.21 24.98
CA ASP A 33 0.51 36.60 24.67
C ASP A 33 0.36 37.11 23.22
N VAL A 34 1.47 37.30 22.51
CA VAL A 34 1.52 37.85 21.15
C VAL A 34 2.58 37.17 20.31
N ILE A 35 2.25 36.96 19.03
CA ILE A 35 3.13 36.42 17.99
C ILE A 35 3.48 37.57 17.03
N THR A 36 4.77 37.76 16.80
CA THR A 36 5.26 38.76 15.84
C THR A 36 5.77 38.07 14.59
N CYS A 37 5.26 38.48 13.43
CA CYS A 37 5.73 37.99 12.14
C CYS A 37 7.11 38.57 11.79
N ALA A 38 8.15 37.75 11.71
CA ALA A 38 9.50 38.24 11.42
C ALA A 38 9.64 38.97 10.05
N PRO A 39 8.98 38.52 8.95
CA PRO A 39 9.10 39.21 7.66
C PRO A 39 8.40 40.57 7.54
N CYS A 40 7.22 40.74 8.15
CA CYS A 40 6.41 41.96 7.96
C CYS A 40 6.19 42.78 9.24
N GLY A 41 6.60 42.27 10.39
CA GLY A 41 6.45 42.94 11.70
C GLY A 41 5.01 42.97 12.24
N THR A 42 4.04 42.33 11.57
CA THR A 42 2.66 42.28 12.06
C THR A 42 2.60 41.50 13.37
N VAL A 43 1.93 42.09 14.37
CA VAL A 43 1.72 41.49 15.69
C VAL A 43 0.30 40.94 15.77
N GLN A 44 0.15 39.71 16.23
CA GLN A 44 -1.12 39.01 16.37
C GLN A 44 -1.24 38.42 17.78
N ASP A 45 -2.46 38.38 18.32
CA ASP A 45 -2.71 37.81 19.65
C ASP A 45 -2.56 36.28 19.59
N ALA A 46 -1.74 35.72 20.48
CA ALA A 46 -1.47 34.28 20.53
C ALA A 46 -2.73 33.48 20.89
N ARG A 47 -3.67 34.09 21.63
CA ARG A 47 -4.93 33.44 22.08
C ARG A 47 -5.84 33.03 20.93
N ILE A 48 -5.68 33.65 19.75
CA ILE A 48 -6.42 33.28 18.54
C ILE A 48 -6.08 31.84 18.12
N TYR A 49 -4.90 31.34 18.51
CA TYR A 49 -4.38 30.02 18.20
C TYR A 49 -4.44 29.04 19.38
N ASP A 50 -5.16 29.38 20.46
CA ASP A 50 -5.35 28.47 21.58
C ASP A 50 -6.28 27.30 21.22
N ASN A 51 -6.08 26.17 21.90
CA ASN A 51 -6.91 24.96 21.79
C ASN A 51 -6.94 24.33 20.39
N LEU A 52 -5.86 24.48 19.61
CA LEU A 52 -5.71 23.83 18.31
C LEU A 52 -5.40 22.33 18.48
N SER A 53 -6.42 21.49 18.31
CA SER A 53 -6.25 20.03 18.31
C SER A 53 -6.03 19.46 16.92
N ILE A 54 -5.06 18.56 16.76
CA ILE A 54 -4.83 17.81 15.53
C ILE A 54 -5.10 16.35 15.81
N VAL A 55 -6.01 15.76 15.05
CA VAL A 55 -6.33 14.34 15.14
C VAL A 55 -5.53 13.60 14.08
N THR A 56 -4.48 12.91 14.49
CA THR A 56 -3.78 11.96 13.62
C THR A 56 -4.38 10.56 13.78
N ARG A 57 -4.42 9.79 12.70
CA ARG A 57 -4.86 8.40 12.71
C ARG A 57 -3.78 7.55 12.06
N SER A 58 -3.50 6.39 12.63
CA SER A 58 -2.58 5.43 12.01
C SER A 58 -3.10 5.01 10.65
N HIS A 59 -2.20 4.83 9.68
CA HIS A 59 -2.55 4.33 8.36
C HIS A 59 -3.29 2.97 8.48
N PRO A 60 -4.34 2.70 7.69
CA PRO A 60 -5.09 1.45 7.76
C PRO A 60 -4.23 0.20 7.58
N SER A 61 -3.08 0.30 6.89
CA SER A 61 -2.14 -0.80 6.72
C SER A 61 -1.03 -0.90 7.77
N ALA A 62 -0.89 0.05 8.70
CA ALA A 62 0.26 0.14 9.62
C ALA A 62 0.47 -1.07 10.55
N PHE A 63 -0.59 -1.83 10.85
CA PHE A 63 -0.58 -2.96 11.79
C PHE A 63 -1.18 -4.23 11.17
N PRO A 64 -0.49 -4.90 10.22
CA PRO A 64 -1.00 -6.12 9.60
C PRO A 64 -1.18 -7.22 10.66
N SER A 65 -2.38 -7.80 10.73
CA SER A 65 -2.71 -8.88 11.65
C SER A 65 -3.79 -9.79 11.05
N VAL A 66 -3.83 -11.04 11.50
CA VAL A 66 -4.85 -12.03 11.07
C VAL A 66 -6.26 -11.52 11.35
N LEU A 67 -6.48 -10.88 12.51
CA LEU A 67 -7.77 -10.27 12.86
C LEU A 67 -8.15 -9.12 11.93
N ARG A 68 -7.18 -8.33 11.48
CA ARG A 68 -7.44 -7.22 10.54
C ARG A 68 -7.65 -7.73 9.11
N GLN A 69 -6.95 -8.78 8.70
CA GLN A 69 -7.18 -9.44 7.42
C GLN A 69 -8.60 -10.03 7.34
N LYS A 70 -9.12 -10.58 8.45
CA LYS A 70 -10.52 -11.03 8.56
C LYS A 70 -11.56 -9.90 8.49
N ARG A 71 -11.17 -8.63 8.65
CA ARG A 71 -12.05 -7.47 8.42
C ARG A 71 -12.05 -6.99 6.97
N GLN A 72 -11.16 -7.50 6.12
CA GLN A 72 -11.15 -7.13 4.71
C GLN A 72 -12.30 -7.85 4.00
N LEU A 73 -13.06 -7.11 3.19
CA LEU A 73 -14.17 -7.66 2.39
C LEU A 73 -13.69 -8.62 1.31
N VAL A 74 -12.43 -8.46 0.88
CA VAL A 74 -11.78 -9.35 -0.07
C VAL A 74 -10.91 -10.32 0.71
N SER A 75 -11.25 -11.59 0.68
CA SER A 75 -10.40 -12.64 1.21
C SER A 75 -9.22 -12.84 0.26
N HIS A 76 -8.03 -12.37 0.63
CA HIS A 76 -6.78 -12.92 0.11
C HIS A 76 -6.55 -14.32 0.72
N VAL A 77 -7.52 -15.20 0.54
CA VAL A 77 -7.25 -16.64 0.63
C VAL A 77 -6.60 -16.94 -0.69
N SER A 78 -5.26 -16.99 -0.69
CA SER A 78 -4.59 -17.81 -1.69
C SER A 78 -5.18 -19.20 -1.47
N ARG A 79 -6.12 -19.59 -2.34
CA ARG A 79 -6.60 -20.95 -2.42
C ARG A 79 -5.33 -21.74 -2.69
N THR A 80 -4.77 -22.37 -1.66
CA THR A 80 -3.57 -23.22 -1.77
C THR A 80 -3.82 -24.38 -2.74
N ASP A 81 -5.05 -24.57 -3.17
CA ASP A 81 -5.48 -25.56 -4.15
C ASP A 81 -5.46 -25.05 -5.61
N GLU A 82 -5.32 -23.73 -5.86
CA GLU A 82 -5.18 -23.13 -7.19
C GLU A 82 -3.70 -22.97 -7.63
N ASN A 83 -2.76 -23.49 -6.83
CA ASN A 83 -1.38 -23.74 -7.29
C ASN A 83 -1.27 -24.99 -8.17
N THR A 84 -2.39 -25.65 -8.46
CA THR A 84 -2.49 -26.42 -9.69
C THR A 84 -2.58 -25.38 -10.80
N MET A 85 -1.43 -24.87 -11.26
CA MET A 85 -1.36 -24.23 -12.57
C MET A 85 -2.22 -25.09 -13.50
N GLU A 86 -3.13 -24.50 -14.26
CA GLU A 86 -3.92 -25.20 -15.27
C GLU A 86 -2.95 -25.79 -16.30
N GLN A 87 -2.33 -26.91 -15.94
CA GLN A 87 -1.35 -27.58 -16.77
C GLN A 87 -2.18 -28.32 -17.80
N ALA A 88 -1.95 -27.98 -19.06
CA ALA A 88 -2.59 -28.65 -20.17
C ALA A 88 -2.24 -30.15 -20.11
N THR A 89 -3.22 -31.01 -20.31
CA THR A 89 -3.05 -32.46 -20.32
C THR A 89 -2.83 -32.94 -21.75
N ILE A 90 -1.92 -33.90 -21.95
CA ILE A 90 -1.61 -34.56 -23.21
C ILE A 90 -1.74 -36.08 -23.07
N LYS A 91 -2.08 -36.76 -24.16
CA LYS A 91 -2.16 -38.23 -24.26
C LYS A 91 -0.78 -38.85 -24.46
N GLU A 92 0.10 -38.68 -23.48
CA GLU A 92 1.44 -39.27 -23.46
C GLU A 92 1.53 -40.33 -22.36
N LYS A 93 2.12 -41.49 -22.69
CA LYS A 93 2.19 -42.59 -21.73
C LYS A 93 3.29 -42.34 -20.71
N CYS A 94 2.93 -42.29 -19.43
CA CYS A 94 3.88 -42.12 -18.34
C CYS A 94 4.86 -43.32 -18.26
N PRO A 95 6.18 -43.11 -18.36
CA PRO A 95 7.16 -44.20 -18.28
C PRO A 95 7.23 -44.84 -16.88
N GLY A 96 6.86 -44.12 -15.82
CA GLY A 96 6.87 -44.62 -14.45
C GLY A 96 5.72 -45.56 -14.07
N CYS A 97 4.47 -45.23 -14.44
CA CYS A 97 3.27 -45.98 -14.01
C CYS A 97 2.37 -46.46 -15.17
N GLY A 98 2.67 -46.08 -16.40
CA GLY A 98 1.89 -46.47 -17.58
C GLY A 98 0.58 -45.71 -17.79
N ASN A 99 0.32 -44.61 -17.05
CA ASN A 99 -0.86 -43.77 -17.28
C ASN A 99 -0.87 -43.19 -18.70
N GLU A 100 -2.03 -43.08 -19.35
CA GLU A 100 -2.17 -42.59 -20.74
C GLU A 100 -2.17 -41.06 -20.86
N GLU A 101 -2.27 -40.35 -19.75
CA GLU A 101 -2.34 -38.89 -19.70
C GLU A 101 -1.25 -38.31 -18.80
N MET A 102 -0.66 -37.20 -19.24
CA MET A 102 0.32 -36.43 -18.49
C MET A 102 0.03 -34.94 -18.62
N ASN A 103 0.31 -34.18 -17.57
CA ASN A 103 0.30 -32.73 -17.60
C ASN A 103 1.59 -32.23 -18.23
N PHE A 104 1.55 -31.18 -19.03
CA PHE A 104 2.75 -30.55 -19.58
C PHE A 104 2.75 -29.04 -19.42
N HIS A 105 3.95 -28.47 -19.35
CA HIS A 105 4.19 -27.04 -19.44
C HIS A 105 5.50 -26.79 -20.18
N THR A 106 5.58 -25.69 -20.93
CA THR A 106 6.77 -25.34 -21.72
C THR A 106 7.49 -24.16 -21.09
N LEU A 107 8.82 -24.24 -21.04
CA LEU A 107 9.67 -23.15 -20.59
C LEU A 107 10.88 -23.03 -21.53
N GLN A 108 11.21 -21.79 -21.91
CA GLN A 108 12.41 -21.50 -22.66
C GLN A 108 13.58 -21.34 -21.69
N LEU A 109 14.46 -22.35 -21.64
CA LEU A 109 15.63 -22.35 -20.75
C LEU A 109 16.91 -21.87 -21.44
N ARG A 110 16.86 -21.63 -22.75
CA ARG A 110 18.02 -21.35 -23.61
C ARG A 110 17.75 -20.16 -24.53
N SER A 111 18.72 -19.83 -25.38
CA SER A 111 18.63 -18.72 -26.35
C SER A 111 17.43 -18.84 -27.27
N ALA A 112 17.01 -17.72 -27.89
CA ALA A 112 15.85 -17.68 -28.78
C ALA A 112 15.99 -18.57 -30.03
N ASP A 113 17.22 -18.92 -30.40
CA ASP A 113 17.53 -19.79 -31.55
C ASP A 113 17.40 -21.29 -31.24
N GLU A 114 17.15 -21.66 -29.98
CA GLU A 114 16.97 -23.05 -29.56
C GLU A 114 15.50 -23.36 -29.22
N GLY A 115 15.08 -24.61 -29.39
CA GLY A 115 13.69 -25.01 -29.13
C GLY A 115 13.31 -25.02 -27.65
N THR A 116 12.00 -24.99 -27.40
CA THR A 116 11.44 -24.93 -26.05
C THR A 116 11.62 -26.25 -25.30
N THR A 117 11.91 -26.17 -24.00
CA THR A 117 11.92 -27.35 -23.14
C THR A 117 10.51 -27.63 -22.64
N VAL A 118 10.00 -28.82 -22.92
CA VAL A 118 8.70 -29.31 -22.45
C VAL A 118 8.92 -30.10 -21.15
N PHE A 119 8.21 -29.73 -20.10
CA PHE A 119 8.19 -30.44 -18.83
C PHE A 119 6.90 -31.22 -18.70
N TYR A 120 7.01 -32.52 -18.43
CA TYR A 120 5.87 -33.41 -18.20
C TYR A 120 5.76 -33.78 -16.72
N ASP A 121 4.53 -33.91 -16.24
CA ASP A 121 4.17 -34.25 -14.86
C ASP A 121 3.04 -35.27 -14.86
N CYS A 122 3.25 -36.44 -14.26
CA CYS A 122 2.23 -37.47 -14.20
C CYS A 122 1.24 -37.19 -13.05
N PRO A 123 -0.06 -36.98 -13.33
CA PRO A 123 -1.05 -36.72 -12.28
C PRO A 123 -1.30 -37.93 -11.36
N LYS A 124 -0.97 -39.16 -11.79
CA LYS A 124 -1.19 -40.38 -11.00
C LYS A 124 -0.05 -40.73 -10.04
N CYS A 125 1.21 -40.62 -10.49
CA CYS A 125 2.36 -41.03 -9.68
C CYS A 125 3.34 -39.90 -9.35
N GLY A 126 3.10 -38.68 -9.86
CA GLY A 126 3.98 -37.52 -9.64
C GLY A 126 5.33 -37.60 -10.36
N TYR A 127 5.50 -38.54 -11.30
CA TYR A 127 6.72 -38.66 -12.10
C TYR A 127 6.88 -37.45 -13.03
N LYS A 128 8.04 -36.79 -12.96
CA LYS A 128 8.36 -35.59 -13.74
C LYS A 128 9.57 -35.85 -14.63
N PHE A 129 9.49 -35.44 -15.89
CA PHE A 129 10.64 -35.47 -16.81
C PHE A 129 10.58 -34.30 -17.78
N SER A 130 11.72 -33.90 -18.34
CA SER A 130 11.80 -32.85 -19.34
C SER A 130 12.29 -33.40 -20.68
N GLN A 131 11.77 -32.82 -21.76
CA GLN A 131 12.16 -33.10 -23.13
C GLN A 131 12.54 -31.77 -23.79
N ASN A 132 13.74 -31.71 -24.35
CA ASN A 132 14.21 -30.58 -25.13
C ASN A 132 13.92 -30.90 -26.60
N ASN A 133 13.10 -30.08 -27.25
CA ASN A 133 12.82 -30.15 -28.69
C ASN A 133 13.70 -29.17 -29.45
#